data_AF-X1SKL1-F1
#
_entry.id   AF-X1SKL1-F1
#
_cell.length_a   1.000
_cell.length_b   1.000
_cell.length_c   1.000
_cell.angle_alpha   90.00
_cell.angle_beta   90.00
_cell.angle_gamma   90.00
#
_symmetry.space_group_name_H-M   'P 1'
#
loop_
_entity.id
_entity.type
_entity.pdbx_description
1 polymer ?
#
loop_
_entity_poly.entity_id
_entity_poly.type
_entity_poly.pdbx_seq_one_letter_code
_entity_poly.pdbx_strand_id
1 'polypeptide(L)'
;QTMSILGYRPSLNHCCRCNKSVEDQKEMYFNIKEGGLVCHNCIVKDKEGCVKVSIYFNKLVRKILITPLSTISNATIPDKKMKELEKITDLYMAYHSEKSFKTDEFLKSL
;
A
#
# COMPACT_ATOMS: atom_id res chain seq x y z
N GLN A 1 1.18 -2.94 -13.05
CA GLN A 1 0.86 -4.39 -13.01
C GLN A 1 2.00 -5.23 -12.41
N THR A 2 3.21 -4.70 -12.25
CA THR A 2 4.35 -5.37 -11.61
C THR A 2 4.12 -5.74 -10.14
N MET A 3 3.43 -4.90 -9.35
CA MET A 3 3.13 -5.18 -7.92
C MET A 3 2.21 -6.39 -7.71
N SER A 4 1.31 -6.67 -8.65
CA SER A 4 0.36 -7.79 -8.54
C SER A 4 1.03 -9.14 -8.83
N ILE A 5 2.07 -9.15 -9.66
CA ILE A 5 2.78 -10.36 -10.10
C ILE A 5 3.74 -10.87 -9.01
N LEU A 6 4.22 -9.97 -8.15
CA LEU A 6 5.13 -10.30 -7.05
C LEU A 6 4.42 -10.65 -5.72
N GLY A 7 3.08 -10.77 -5.71
CA GLY A 7 2.30 -11.07 -4.50
C GLY A 7 2.10 -9.88 -3.53
N TYR A 8 2.58 -8.69 -3.88
CA TYR A 8 2.50 -7.48 -3.05
C TYR A 8 1.19 -6.69 -3.23
N ARG A 9 0.04 -7.37 -3.39
CA ARG A 9 -1.24 -6.67 -3.51
C ARG A 9 -1.65 -6.14 -2.14
N PRO A 10 -1.73 -4.82 -1.91
CA PRO A 10 -2.05 -4.32 -0.60
C PRO A 10 -3.52 -4.57 -0.21
N SER A 11 -3.78 -4.77 1.08
CA SER A 11 -5.15 -4.83 1.61
C SER A 11 -5.74 -3.41 1.70
N LEU A 12 -6.67 -3.10 0.80
CA LEU A 12 -7.24 -1.76 0.66
C LEU A 12 -8.68 -1.64 1.14
N ASN A 13 -9.41 -2.74 1.33
CA ASN A 13 -10.83 -2.75 1.75
C ASN A 13 -11.01 -3.14 3.22
N HIS A 14 -10.08 -3.93 3.75
CA HIS A 14 -10.12 -4.46 5.10
C HIS A 14 -8.81 -4.15 5.82
N CYS A 15 -8.89 -4.02 7.14
CA CYS A 15 -7.70 -3.87 7.97
C CYS A 15 -6.83 -5.13 7.89
N CYS A 16 -5.53 -4.97 7.58
CA CYS A 16 -4.58 -6.09 7.51
C CYS A 16 -4.40 -6.85 8.83
N ARG A 17 -4.78 -6.26 9.97
CA ARG A 17 -4.61 -6.85 11.31
C ARG A 17 -5.83 -7.56 11.88
N CYS A 18 -7.03 -7.06 11.59
CA CYS A 18 -8.27 -7.59 12.18
C CYS A 18 -9.36 -7.91 11.16
N ASN A 19 -9.07 -7.74 9.87
CA ASN A 19 -9.96 -8.00 8.75
C ASN A 19 -11.30 -7.23 8.75
N LYS A 20 -11.48 -6.25 9.65
CA LYS A 20 -12.65 -5.37 9.65
C LYS A 20 -12.58 -4.35 8.52
N SER A 21 -13.73 -3.95 7.99
CA SER A 21 -13.82 -2.90 6.97
C SER A 21 -13.18 -1.59 7.43
N VAL A 22 -12.56 -0.88 6.49
CA VAL A 22 -11.94 0.45 6.70
C VAL A 22 -12.66 1.58 5.95
N GLU A 23 -13.82 1.30 5.35
CA GLU A 23 -14.50 2.24 4.44
C GLU A 23 -15.04 3.49 5.14
N ASP A 24 -15.50 3.38 6.39
CA ASP A 24 -16.11 4.48 7.15
C ASP A 24 -15.14 5.20 8.11
N GLN A 25 -13.84 4.97 7.97
CA GLN A 25 -12.84 5.55 8.85
C GLN A 25 -12.60 7.03 8.49
N LYS A 26 -12.69 7.93 9.49
CA LYS A 26 -12.36 9.36 9.33
C LYS A 26 -10.89 9.59 8.97
N GLU A 27 -10.02 8.70 9.42
CA GLU A 27 -8.58 8.72 9.14
C GLU A 27 -8.15 7.37 8.57
N MET A 28 -7.22 7.39 7.62
CA MET A 28 -6.66 6.17 7.05
C MET A 28 -5.16 6.10 7.33
N TYR A 29 -4.68 4.90 7.64
CA TYR A 29 -3.27 4.61 7.84
C TYR A 29 -2.89 3.42 7.00
N PHE A 30 -1.75 3.49 6.34
CA PHE A 30 -1.16 2.40 5.57
C PHE A 30 0.09 1.91 6.29
N ASN A 31 0.15 0.63 6.61
CA ASN A 31 1.33 0.02 7.18
C ASN A 31 2.23 -0.48 6.05
N ILE A 32 3.44 0.08 5.95
CA ILE A 32 4.40 -0.27 4.90
C ILE A 32 4.86 -1.73 5.05
N LYS A 33 5.09 -2.17 6.28
CA LYS A 33 5.60 -3.50 6.60
C LYS A 33 4.55 -4.58 6.37
N GLU A 34 3.34 -4.36 6.86
CA GLU A 34 2.21 -5.30 6.74
C GLU A 34 1.50 -5.21 5.38
N GLY A 35 1.79 -4.16 4.59
CA GLY A 35 1.29 -4.00 3.23
C GLY A 35 -0.21 -3.80 3.13
N GLY A 36 -0.79 -2.97 4.00
CA GLY A 36 -2.23 -2.73 3.94
C GLY A 36 -2.70 -1.60 4.83
N LEU A 37 -4.00 -1.32 4.74
CA LEU A 37 -4.64 -0.34 5.60
C LEU A 37 -4.85 -0.88 7.02
N VAL A 38 -4.76 0.01 7.99
CA VAL A 38 -4.97 -0.28 9.42
C VAL A 38 -6.12 0.55 9.95
N CYS A 39 -7.11 -0.09 10.59
CA CYS A 39 -8.25 0.60 11.19
C CYS A 39 -7.87 1.30 12.50
N HIS A 40 -8.71 2.24 12.95
CA HIS A 40 -8.49 2.99 14.19
C HIS A 40 -8.26 2.10 15.42
N ASN A 41 -8.98 0.98 15.55
CA ASN A 41 -8.82 0.08 16.69
C ASN A 41 -7.44 -0.60 16.73
N CYS A 42 -6.84 -0.81 15.55
CA CYS A 42 -5.53 -1.43 15.42
C CYS A 42 -4.39 -0.40 15.46
N ILE A 43 -4.61 0.83 14.97
CA ILE A 43 -3.60 1.90 15.02
C ILE A 43 -3.38 2.41 16.45
N VAL A 44 -4.40 2.37 17.31
CA VAL A 44 -4.26 2.76 18.74
C VAL A 44 -3.37 1.78 19.50
N LYS A 45 -3.37 0.49 19.12
CA LYS A 45 -2.57 -0.55 19.76
C LYS A 45 -1.11 -0.52 19.34
N ASP A 46 -0.86 -0.27 18.06
CA ASP A 46 0.47 -0.21 17.50
C ASP A 46 0.50 0.69 16.25
N LYS A 47 1.43 1.64 16.22
CA LYS A 47 1.62 2.58 15.10
C LYS A 47 2.89 2.31 14.31
N GLU A 48 3.68 1.31 14.68
CA GLU A 48 4.95 1.06 14.03
C GLU A 48 4.78 0.75 12.54
N GLY A 49 5.52 1.46 11.70
CA GLY A 49 5.45 1.30 10.24
C GLY A 49 4.19 1.86 9.58
N CYS A 50 3.29 2.48 10.33
CA CYS A 50 2.07 3.09 9.80
C CYS A 50 2.31 4.54 9.37
N VAL A 51 1.87 4.88 8.16
CA VAL A 51 1.87 6.24 7.62
C VAL A 51 0.42 6.69 7.43
N LYS A 52 0.08 7.88 7.89
CA LYS A 52 -1.24 8.48 7.63
C LYS A 52 -1.38 8.76 6.14
N VAL A 53 -2.49 8.35 5.54
CA VAL A 53 -2.77 8.51 4.12
C VAL A 53 -4.16 9.11 3.91
N SER A 54 -4.34 9.78 2.78
CA SER A 54 -5.65 10.32 2.42
C SER A 54 -6.62 9.23 1.92
N ILE A 55 -7.93 9.51 2.04
CA ILE A 55 -8.96 8.67 1.41
C ILE A 55 -8.76 8.61 -0.11
N TYR A 56 -8.27 9.71 -0.69
CA TYR A 56 -7.99 9.77 -2.12
C TYR A 56 -6.86 8.82 -2.52
N PHE A 57 -5.79 8.72 -1.71
CA PHE A 57 -4.72 7.76 -1.93
C PHE A 57 -5.29 6.33 -2.05
N ASN A 58 -6.10 5.90 -1.08
CA ASN A 58 -6.74 4.58 -1.14
C ASN A 58 -7.59 4.39 -2.41
N LYS A 59 -8.45 5.37 -2.75
CA LYS A 59 -9.26 5.32 -3.98
C LYS A 59 -8.40 5.23 -5.25
N LEU A 60 -7.32 5.99 -5.32
CA LEU A 60 -6.42 6.02 -6.47
C LEU A 60 -5.66 4.69 -6.61
N VAL A 61 -5.09 4.16 -5.52
CA VAL A 61 -4.40 2.85 -5.55
C VAL A 61 -5.37 1.75 -5.95
N ARG A 62 -6.59 1.71 -5.38
CA ARG A 62 -7.64 0.75 -5.78
C ARG A 62 -7.90 0.85 -7.28
N LYS A 63 -8.05 2.06 -7.83
CA LYS A 63 -8.29 2.30 -9.25
C LYS A 63 -7.10 1.81 -10.09
N ILE A 64 -5.87 2.15 -9.74
CA ILE A 64 -4.65 1.71 -10.44
C ILE A 64 -4.55 0.18 -10.49
N LEU A 65 -4.89 -0.52 -9.40
CA LEU A 65 -4.80 -1.98 -9.32
C LEU A 65 -5.84 -2.73 -10.17
N ILE A 66 -6.95 -2.09 -10.54
CA ILE A 66 -8.02 -2.70 -11.36
C ILE A 66 -8.09 -2.13 -12.77
N THR A 67 -7.37 -1.04 -13.06
CA THR A 67 -7.37 -0.38 -14.37
C THR A 67 -6.25 -0.96 -15.23
N PRO A 68 -6.53 -1.32 -16.50
CA PRO A 68 -5.49 -1.67 -17.46
C PRO A 68 -4.48 -0.51 -17.61
N LEU A 69 -3.18 -0.81 -17.68
CA LEU A 69 -2.13 0.21 -17.78
C LEU A 69 -2.34 1.15 -18.98
N SER A 70 -2.89 0.64 -20.08
CA SER A 70 -3.22 1.41 -21.30
C SER A 70 -4.23 2.54 -21.09
N THR A 71 -4.99 2.53 -19.99
CA THR A 71 -6.02 3.55 -19.69
C THR A 71 -5.53 4.61 -18.70
N ILE A 72 -4.43 4.34 -17.98
CA ILE A 72 -3.92 5.23 -16.92
C ILE A 72 -3.17 6.44 -17.51
N SER A 73 -2.57 6.31 -18.70
CA SER A 73 -1.78 7.36 -19.35
C SER A 73 -2.54 8.65 -19.66
N ASN A 74 -3.88 8.61 -19.64
CA ASN A 74 -4.74 9.74 -20.03
C ASN A 74 -5.41 10.45 -18.84
N ALA A 75 -5.09 10.07 -17.59
CA ALA A 75 -5.72 10.65 -16.41
C ALA A 75 -4.87 11.78 -15.80
N THR A 76 -5.39 13.01 -15.78
CA THR A 76 -4.77 14.13 -15.05
C THR A 76 -4.99 13.96 -13.54
N ILE A 77 -3.96 13.52 -12.82
CA ILE A 77 -3.95 13.46 -11.36
C ILE A 77 -3.33 14.76 -10.83
N PRO A 78 -3.97 15.48 -9.88
CA PRO A 78 -3.38 16.68 -9.31
C PRO A 78 -2.01 16.42 -8.65
N ASP A 79 -1.01 17.27 -8.93
CA ASP A 79 0.40 17.08 -8.52
C ASP A 79 0.58 16.74 -7.04
N LYS A 80 -0.14 17.44 -6.15
CA LYS A 80 -0.05 17.20 -4.69
C LYS A 80 -0.46 15.79 -4.30
N LYS A 81 -1.40 15.20 -5.03
CA LYS A 81 -1.92 13.84 -4.79
C LYS A 81 -1.01 12.78 -5.42
N MET A 82 -0.39 13.12 -6.55
CA MET A 82 0.64 12.27 -7.16
C MET A 82 1.85 12.12 -6.23
N LYS A 83 2.30 13.20 -5.59
CA LYS A 83 3.40 13.16 -4.61
C LYS A 83 3.13 12.25 -3.40
N GLU A 84 1.89 12.20 -2.91
CA GLU A 84 1.52 11.26 -1.83
C GLU A 84 1.61 9.82 -2.33
N LEU A 85 1.09 9.54 -3.53
CA LEU A 85 1.16 8.22 -4.13
C LEU A 85 2.60 7.77 -4.36
N GLU A 86 3.44 8.61 -4.98
CA GLU A 86 4.86 8.36 -5.22
C GLU A 86 5.57 8.04 -3.91
N LYS A 87 5.44 8.91 -2.90
CA LYS A 87 6.08 8.71 -1.60
C LYS A 87 5.73 7.37 -0.96
N ILE A 88 4.45 6.99 -0.92
CA ILE A 88 4.04 5.72 -0.29
C ILE A 88 4.48 4.53 -1.16
N THR A 89 4.43 4.66 -2.48
CA THR A 89 4.89 3.62 -3.41
C THR A 89 6.39 3.38 -3.26
N ASP A 90 7.20 4.43 -3.19
CA ASP A 90 8.65 4.34 -3.02
C ASP A 90 9.02 3.68 -1.69
N LEU A 91 8.40 4.10 -0.59
CA LEU A 91 8.60 3.49 0.73
C LEU A 91 8.23 2.00 0.73
N TYR A 92 7.12 1.66 0.08
CA TYR A 92 6.65 0.29 -0.04
C TYR A 92 7.60 -0.57 -0.88
N MET A 93 8.01 -0.07 -2.05
CA MET A 93 8.94 -0.78 -2.93
C MET A 93 10.32 -0.94 -2.30
N ALA A 94 10.85 0.09 -1.64
CA ALA A 94 12.15 0.00 -0.96
C ALA A 94 12.14 -1.09 0.12
N TYR A 95 11.14 -1.07 1.01
CA TYR A 95 11.04 -2.06 2.10
C TYR A 95 10.90 -3.49 1.58
N HIS A 96 10.02 -3.73 0.61
CA HIS A 96 9.76 -5.08 0.11
C HIS A 96 10.85 -5.59 -0.84
N SER A 97 11.53 -4.71 -1.58
CA SER A 97 12.67 -5.10 -2.42
C SER A 97 13.88 -5.50 -1.58
N GLU A 98 14.24 -4.74 -0.55
CA GLU A 98 15.31 -5.12 0.37
C GLU A 98 15.05 -6.47 1.06
N LYS A 99 13.79 -6.74 1.42
CA LYS A 99 13.37 -8.02 1.99
C LYS A 99 13.43 -9.16 0.98
N SER A 100 13.02 -8.95 -0.27
CA SER A 100 13.09 -9.98 -1.30
C SER A 100 14.53 -10.36 -1.60
N PHE A 101 15.45 -9.38 -1.69
CA PHE A 101 16.88 -9.68 -1.89
C PHE A 101 17.47 -10.52 -0.75
N LYS A 102 17.14 -10.20 0.51
CA LYS A 102 17.58 -10.99 1.67
C LYS A 102 16.99 -12.41 1.69
N THR A 103 15.74 -12.55 1.25
CA THR A 103 15.08 -13.86 1.19
C THR A 103 15.68 -14.73 0.08
N ASP A 104 15.95 -14.15 -1.09
CA ASP A 104 16.61 -14.83 -2.20
C ASP A 104 18.04 -15.27 -1.84
N GLU A 105 18.79 -14.44 -1.12
CA GLU A 105 20.13 -14.79 -0.61
C GLU A 105 20.06 -15.98 0.36
N PHE A 106 19.11 -15.97 1.29
CA PHE A 106 18.88 -17.10 2.20
C PHE A 106 18.51 -18.38 1.45
N LEU A 107 17.56 -18.33 0.51
CA LEU A 107 17.13 -19.50 -0.27
C LEU A 107 18.25 -20.08 -1.13
N LYS A 108 19.16 -19.25 -1.65
CA LYS A 108 20.34 -19.70 -2.40
C LYS A 108 21.44 -20.29 -1.52
N SER A 109 21.37 -20.06 -0.21
CA SER A 109 22.31 -20.60 0.77
C SER A 109 21.85 -21.91 1.44
N LEU A 110 20.64 -22.38 1.09
CA LEU A 110 20.16 -23.74 1.38
C LEU A 110 20.65 -24.71 0.29
#